data_AF-A0A1J3FYV5-F1
#
_entry.id   AF-A0A1J3FYV5-F1
#
_cell.length_a   1.000
_cell.length_b   1.000
_cell.length_c   1.000
_cell.angle_alpha   90.00
_cell.angle_beta   90.00
_cell.angle_gamma   90.00
#
_symmetry.space_group_name_H-M   'P 1'
#
loop_
_entity.id
_entity.type
_entity.pdbx_description
1 polymer ?
#
loop_
_entity_poly.entity_id
_entity_poly.type
_entity_poly.pdbx_seq_one_letter_code
_entity_poly.pdbx_strand_id
1 'polypeptide(L)'
;ESEKESLFTKIEKENCKESETSTTGNPPWRMDLHALGVSFKIKRLKQQLMMIERYIGKQESQEIDKISSDTGKRALLLLITLLNKQVTRYQSLQEKIDDLCKKMHVSDPEKMKANGEAKTLLEHFLDETFQLQRYIVATGQKLMEIQSKIASGFVEILVGFITTESSASISSFDTERFAENIKSLFQEVQRGLEVRISRIIGDLGGTLAREGMIHLKQRI
;
A
#
# COMPACT_ATOMS: atom_id res chain seq x y z
N GLU A 1 27.03 -23.85 27.82
CA GLU A 1 25.83 -23.57 27.01
C GLU A 1 24.56 -23.71 27.87
N SER A 2 24.52 -23.06 29.05
CA SER A 2 23.35 -23.13 29.95
C SER A 2 23.12 -21.84 30.75
N GLU A 3 23.91 -20.78 30.50
CA GLU A 3 23.78 -19.49 31.21
C GLU A 3 23.20 -18.36 30.34
N LYS A 4 23.03 -18.59 29.02
CA LYS A 4 22.40 -17.60 28.12
C LYS A 4 20.88 -17.72 28.00
N GLU A 5 20.29 -18.88 28.34
CA GLU A 5 18.83 -19.06 28.37
C GLU A 5 18.17 -18.46 29.63
N SER A 6 18.92 -18.31 30.72
CA SER A 6 18.45 -17.71 31.98
C SER A 6 18.28 -16.19 31.91
N LEU A 7 18.97 -15.52 30.97
CA LEU A 7 18.83 -14.07 30.76
C LEU A 7 17.62 -13.71 29.89
N PHE A 8 17.15 -14.61 29.03
CA PHE A 8 15.98 -14.36 28.18
C PHE A 8 14.65 -14.48 28.94
N THR A 9 14.59 -15.29 29.99
CA THR A 9 13.38 -15.46 30.83
C THR A 9 13.26 -14.46 31.98
N LYS A 10 14.29 -13.66 32.26
CA LYS A 10 14.22 -12.55 33.24
C LYS A 10 13.75 -11.22 32.63
N ILE A 11 13.87 -11.03 31.32
CA ILE A 11 13.40 -9.81 30.65
C ILE A 11 11.88 -9.85 30.42
N GLU A 12 11.25 -11.02 30.44
CA GLU A 12 9.79 -11.17 30.29
C GLU A 12 8.97 -10.99 31.59
N LYS A 13 9.61 -10.86 32.76
CA LYS A 13 8.89 -10.75 34.04
C LYS A 13 8.83 -9.35 34.67
N GLU A 14 9.40 -8.33 34.05
CA GLU A 14 9.42 -6.97 34.61
C GLU A 14 8.51 -5.95 33.92
N ASN A 15 7.79 -6.31 32.85
CA ASN A 15 6.88 -5.37 32.17
C ASN A 15 5.38 -5.61 32.45
N CYS A 16 5.06 -6.43 33.46
CA CYS A 16 3.69 -6.65 33.92
C CYS A 16 3.50 -5.94 35.27
N LYS A 17 3.44 -4.61 35.22
CA LYS A 17 2.75 -3.81 36.23
C LYS A 17 1.62 -3.08 35.52
N GLU A 18 0.48 -3.76 35.44
CA GLU A 18 -0.80 -3.11 35.23
C GLU A 18 -1.02 -2.11 36.37
N SER A 19 -0.91 -0.82 36.05
CA SER A 19 -1.57 0.20 36.84
C SER A 19 -2.99 0.33 36.30
N GLU A 20 -3.93 -0.30 36.98
CA GLU A 20 -5.33 0.11 36.93
C GLU A 20 -5.42 1.56 37.46
N THR A 21 -5.65 2.52 36.55
CA THR A 21 -6.62 3.62 36.69
C THR A 21 -6.45 4.65 35.56
N SER A 22 -7.60 5.15 35.10
CA SER A 22 -7.86 6.25 34.17
C SER A 22 -7.93 5.95 32.66
N THR A 23 -9.17 6.02 32.18
CA THR A 23 -9.65 6.19 30.81
C THR A 23 -8.65 6.84 29.85
N THR A 24 -7.85 6.03 29.16
CA THR A 24 -7.06 6.49 28.02
C THR A 24 -7.38 5.59 26.84
N GLY A 25 -8.47 5.92 26.15
CA GLY A 25 -8.80 5.31 24.87
C GLY A 25 -7.60 5.48 23.95
N ASN A 26 -7.13 4.37 23.36
CA ASN A 26 -6.10 4.41 22.33
C ASN A 26 -6.41 5.55 21.33
N PRO A 27 -5.41 6.36 20.94
CA PRO A 27 -5.68 7.45 20.01
C PRO A 27 -6.29 6.85 18.72
N PRO A 28 -7.36 7.45 18.17
CA PRO A 28 -8.09 6.88 17.02
C PRO A 28 -7.20 6.63 15.80
N TRP A 29 -6.05 7.29 15.75
CA TRP A 29 -5.13 7.36 14.61
C TRP A 29 -4.01 6.31 14.63
N ARG A 30 -4.05 5.30 15.52
CA ARG A 30 -3.04 4.24 15.56
C ARG A 30 -2.94 3.52 14.21
N MET A 31 -1.70 3.21 13.80
CA MET A 31 -1.39 2.48 12.58
C MET A 31 -2.15 1.13 12.52
N ASP A 32 -3.02 1.02 11.52
CA ASP A 32 -3.82 -0.15 11.21
C ASP A 32 -2.93 -1.34 10.79
N LEU A 33 -3.33 -2.57 11.13
CA LEU A 33 -2.76 -3.80 10.59
C LEU A 33 -2.79 -3.81 9.04
N HIS A 34 -3.79 -3.18 8.43
CA HIS A 34 -3.81 -2.94 6.97
C HIS A 34 -2.70 -1.99 6.50
N ALA A 35 -2.22 -1.06 7.33
CA ALA A 35 -1.08 -0.19 7.00
C ALA A 35 0.23 -1.00 6.88
N LEU A 36 0.42 -2.00 7.75
CA LEU A 36 1.54 -2.94 7.66
C LEU A 36 1.48 -3.79 6.39
N GLY A 37 0.27 -4.19 5.97
CA GLY A 37 0.07 -5.00 4.76
C GLY A 37 0.35 -4.28 3.44
N VAL A 38 -0.11 -3.03 3.28
CA VAL A 38 0.02 -2.30 1.99
C VAL A 38 1.48 -2.08 1.61
N SER A 39 2.32 -1.65 2.56
CA SER A 39 3.74 -1.39 2.31
C SER A 39 4.51 -2.64 1.89
N PHE A 40 4.21 -3.77 2.53
CA PHE A 40 4.78 -5.07 2.16
C PHE A 40 4.36 -5.49 0.75
N LYS A 41 3.07 -5.36 0.41
CA LYS A 41 2.55 -5.72 -0.91
C LYS A 41 3.14 -4.85 -2.01
N ILE A 42 3.31 -3.56 -1.76
CA ILE A 42 4.01 -2.63 -2.66
C ILE A 42 5.48 -3.04 -2.88
N LYS A 43 6.20 -3.39 -1.80
CA LYS A 43 7.58 -3.89 -1.91
C LYS A 43 7.65 -5.18 -2.72
N ARG A 44 6.69 -6.09 -2.51
CA ARG A 44 6.57 -7.34 -3.26
C ARG A 44 6.29 -7.09 -4.76
N LEU A 45 5.42 -6.13 -5.10
CA LEU A 45 5.20 -5.71 -6.50
C LEU A 45 6.51 -5.22 -7.15
N LYS A 46 7.26 -4.34 -6.47
CA LYS A 46 8.57 -3.89 -6.97
C LYS A 46 9.50 -5.05 -7.26
N GLN A 47 9.59 -6.01 -6.33
CA GLN A 47 10.44 -7.19 -6.50
C GLN A 47 10.01 -8.05 -7.69
N GLN A 48 8.71 -8.34 -7.82
CA GLN A 48 8.18 -9.16 -8.91
C GLN A 48 8.40 -8.51 -10.28
N LEU A 49 8.17 -7.20 -10.41
CA LEU A 49 8.40 -6.48 -11.66
C LEU A 49 9.89 -6.40 -12.02
N MET A 50 10.75 -6.16 -11.03
CA MET A 50 12.21 -6.15 -11.23
C MET A 50 12.74 -7.53 -11.67
N MET A 51 12.17 -8.62 -11.15
CA MET A 51 12.54 -9.97 -11.59
C MET A 51 12.21 -10.19 -13.07
N ILE A 52 11.05 -9.75 -13.55
CA ILE A 52 10.69 -9.84 -14.97
C ILE A 52 11.62 -8.97 -15.82
N GLU A 53 11.88 -7.74 -15.40
CA GLU A 53 12.77 -6.81 -16.10
C GLU A 53 14.18 -7.38 -16.26
N ARG A 54 14.73 -7.98 -15.19
CA ARG A 54 16.02 -8.68 -15.22
C ARG A 54 16.00 -9.93 -16.08
N TYR A 55 14.88 -10.67 -16.10
CA TYR A 55 14.74 -11.85 -16.95
C TYR A 55 14.80 -11.47 -18.43
N ILE A 56 14.14 -10.36 -18.81
CA ILE A 56 14.20 -9.81 -20.17
C ILE A 56 15.64 -9.37 -20.52
N GLY A 57 16.30 -8.60 -19.65
CA GLY A 57 17.67 -8.11 -19.92
C GLY A 57 18.75 -9.20 -19.96
N LYS A 58 18.56 -10.33 -19.26
CA LYS A 58 19.48 -11.49 -19.35
C LYS A 58 19.40 -12.21 -20.69
N GLN A 59 18.26 -12.14 -21.38
CA GLN A 59 18.08 -12.77 -22.69
C GLN A 59 18.74 -11.98 -23.84
N GLU A 60 19.05 -10.68 -23.67
CA GLU A 60 19.87 -9.93 -24.64
C GLU A 60 21.29 -10.51 -24.79
N SER A 61 21.78 -11.25 -23.80
CA SER A 61 23.09 -11.94 -23.83
C SER A 61 23.07 -13.25 -24.64
N GLN A 62 21.89 -13.79 -24.97
CA GLN A 62 21.73 -15.01 -25.75
C GLN A 62 21.03 -14.65 -27.08
N GLU A 63 21.82 -14.23 -28.07
CA GLU A 63 21.31 -14.03 -29.43
C GLU A 63 20.93 -15.38 -30.06
N ILE A 64 19.72 -15.50 -30.62
CA ILE A 64 19.35 -16.08 -31.93
C ILE A 64 17.85 -15.79 -32.18
N ASP A 65 17.50 -15.37 -33.40
CA ASP A 65 16.17 -15.06 -33.97
C ASP A 65 15.50 -13.69 -33.68
N LYS A 66 16.04 -12.70 -34.39
CA LYS A 66 15.59 -11.30 -34.46
C LYS A 66 14.58 -11.13 -35.61
N ILE A 67 13.34 -10.74 -35.30
CA ILE A 67 12.49 -9.75 -36.02
C ILE A 67 11.04 -9.79 -35.47
N SER A 68 10.45 -10.97 -35.21
CA SER A 68 9.12 -11.07 -34.58
C SER A 68 9.17 -10.93 -33.05
N SER A 69 10.24 -11.44 -32.43
CA SER A 69 10.51 -11.39 -30.98
C SER A 69 10.72 -9.95 -30.45
N ASP A 70 11.21 -9.03 -31.29
CA ASP A 70 11.47 -7.62 -30.90
C ASP A 70 10.20 -6.85 -30.54
N THR A 71 9.11 -7.05 -31.30
CA THR A 71 7.85 -6.32 -31.07
C THR A 71 7.20 -6.75 -29.75
N GLY A 72 7.19 -8.05 -29.45
CA GLY A 72 6.70 -8.59 -28.18
C GLY A 72 7.53 -8.15 -26.97
N LYS A 73 8.86 -8.20 -27.09
CA LYS A 73 9.81 -7.71 -26.07
C LYS A 73 9.58 -6.23 -25.75
N ARG A 74 9.45 -5.38 -26.77
CA ARG A 74 9.19 -3.93 -26.61
C ARG A 74 7.83 -3.67 -25.96
N ALA A 75 6.78 -4.39 -26.36
CA ALA A 75 5.46 -4.28 -25.73
C ALA A 75 5.50 -4.66 -24.24
N LEU A 76 6.22 -5.73 -23.89
CA LEU A 76 6.39 -6.18 -22.50
C LEU A 76 7.16 -5.15 -21.65
N LEU A 77 8.24 -4.57 -22.19
CA LEU A 77 9.01 -3.53 -21.51
C LEU A 77 8.19 -2.25 -21.26
N LEU A 78 7.38 -1.84 -22.24
CA LEU A 78 6.47 -0.70 -22.09
C LEU A 78 5.44 -0.97 -20.99
N LEU A 79 4.91 -2.19 -20.93
CA LEU A 79 3.98 -2.60 -19.89
C LEU A 79 4.64 -2.60 -18.50
N ILE A 80 5.81 -3.21 -18.35
CA ILE A 80 6.54 -3.19 -17.08
C ILE A 80 6.81 -1.75 -16.63
N THR A 81 7.15 -0.86 -17.57
CA THR A 81 7.31 0.58 -17.30
C THR A 81 6.02 1.21 -16.78
N LEU A 82 4.86 0.90 -17.37
CA LEU A 82 3.55 1.39 -16.90
C LEU A 82 3.21 0.85 -15.51
N LEU A 83 3.46 -0.43 -15.25
CA LEU A 83 3.24 -1.06 -13.94
C LEU A 83 4.18 -0.50 -12.87
N ASN A 84 5.45 -0.27 -13.18
CA ASN A 84 6.40 0.38 -12.28
C ASN A 84 5.96 1.82 -11.92
N LYS A 85 5.48 2.59 -12.90
CA LYS A 85 4.87 3.91 -12.64
C LYS A 85 3.68 3.80 -11.70
N GLN A 86 2.85 2.76 -11.85
CA GLN A 86 1.72 2.52 -10.96
C GLN A 86 2.16 2.18 -9.54
N VAL A 87 3.21 1.38 -9.37
CA VAL A 87 3.81 1.09 -8.06
C VAL A 87 4.32 2.36 -7.38
N THR A 88 4.98 3.26 -8.12
CA THR A 88 5.44 4.55 -7.58
C THR A 88 4.28 5.43 -7.13
N ARG A 89 3.16 5.45 -7.85
CA ARG A 89 1.95 6.17 -7.42
C ARG A 89 1.42 5.62 -6.10
N TYR A 90 1.35 4.31 -5.96
CA TYR A 90 0.91 3.66 -4.72
C TYR A 90 1.84 3.93 -3.55
N GLN A 91 3.15 3.99 -3.78
CA GLN A 91 4.12 4.39 -2.75
C GLN A 91 3.90 5.80 -2.27
N SER A 92 3.80 6.75 -3.20
CA SER A 92 3.54 8.14 -2.85
C SER A 92 2.22 8.30 -2.09
N LEU A 93 1.17 7.56 -2.48
CA LEU A 93 -0.09 7.53 -1.75
C LEU A 93 0.06 7.00 -0.32
N GLN A 94 0.75 5.86 -0.16
CA GLN A 94 0.99 5.28 1.14
C GLN A 94 1.78 6.23 2.04
N GLU A 95 2.86 6.83 1.53
CA GLU A 95 3.70 7.78 2.26
C GLU A 95 2.90 9.01 2.71
N LYS A 96 2.04 9.56 1.84
CA LYS A 96 1.19 10.70 2.20
C LYS A 96 0.15 10.35 3.26
N ILE A 97 -0.44 9.15 3.21
CA ILE A 97 -1.36 8.69 4.27
C ILE A 97 -0.59 8.50 5.58
N ASP A 98 0.61 7.91 5.53
CA ASP A 98 1.45 7.69 6.71
C ASP A 98 1.87 9.03 7.34
N ASP A 99 2.22 10.03 6.52
CA ASP A 99 2.55 11.39 6.97
C ASP A 99 1.35 12.11 7.58
N LEU A 100 0.16 12.00 6.96
CA LEU A 100 -1.08 12.53 7.52
C LEU A 100 -1.36 11.93 8.90
N CYS A 101 -1.30 10.62 9.04
CA CYS A 101 -1.44 9.94 10.33
C CYS A 101 -0.43 10.43 11.37
N LYS A 102 0.83 10.64 10.96
CA LYS A 102 1.88 11.15 11.84
C LYS A 102 1.58 12.58 12.30
N LYS A 103 1.21 13.49 11.39
CA LYS A 103 0.80 14.86 11.73
C LYS A 103 -0.36 14.88 12.71
N MET A 104 -1.36 14.04 12.48
CA MET A 104 -2.53 13.90 13.35
C MET A 104 -2.18 13.32 14.74
N HIS A 105 -1.17 12.45 14.83
CA HIS A 105 -0.71 11.91 16.11
C HIS A 105 0.12 12.91 16.92
N VAL A 106 1.00 13.67 16.26
CA VAL A 106 1.84 14.69 16.90
C VAL A 106 1.01 15.90 17.35
N SER A 107 -0.10 16.15 16.66
CA SER A 107 -1.05 17.19 17.05
C SER A 107 -1.89 16.66 18.21
N ASP A 108 -1.49 16.98 19.44
CA ASP A 108 -2.10 16.45 20.67
C ASP A 108 -3.55 16.96 20.87
N PRO A 109 -4.57 16.07 20.92
CA PRO A 109 -5.96 16.47 21.09
C PRO A 109 -6.26 17.16 22.44
N GLU A 110 -5.43 16.99 23.48
CA GLU A 110 -5.61 17.71 24.75
C GLU A 110 -5.17 19.17 24.65
N LYS A 111 -4.08 19.45 23.93
CA LYS A 111 -3.67 20.83 23.60
C LYS A 111 -4.67 21.53 22.69
N MET A 112 -5.32 20.78 21.79
CA MET A 112 -6.30 21.32 20.86
C MET A 112 -7.55 21.87 21.54
N LYS A 113 -8.09 21.18 22.55
CA LYS A 113 -9.30 21.60 23.26
C LYS A 113 -9.13 22.92 24.04
N ALA A 114 -7.92 23.20 24.52
CA ALA A 114 -7.64 24.40 25.30
C ALA A 114 -7.66 25.69 24.47
N ASN A 115 -7.44 25.62 23.15
CA ASN A 115 -7.24 26.82 22.31
C ASN A 115 -8.43 27.18 21.41
N GLY A 116 -9.52 26.40 21.40
CA GLY A 116 -10.65 26.60 20.47
C GLY A 116 -10.35 26.30 18.99
N GLU A 117 -9.09 26.02 18.65
CA GLU A 117 -8.59 25.71 17.30
C GLU A 117 -8.66 24.21 16.95
N ALA A 118 -9.11 23.36 17.87
CA ALA A 118 -9.25 21.92 17.65
C ALA A 118 -10.08 21.59 16.42
N LYS A 119 -11.21 22.29 16.28
CA LYS A 119 -12.20 22.02 15.24
C LYS A 119 -11.67 22.41 13.85
N THR A 120 -11.04 23.57 13.73
CA THR A 120 -10.50 24.06 12.44
C THR A 120 -9.36 23.18 11.95
N LEU A 121 -8.52 22.68 12.86
CA LEU A 121 -7.45 21.74 12.52
C LEU A 121 -7.99 20.36 12.10
N LEU A 122 -9.04 19.87 12.76
CA LEU A 122 -9.69 18.61 12.42
C LEU A 122 -10.40 18.68 11.06
N GLU A 123 -11.03 19.81 10.74
CA GLU A 123 -11.58 20.11 9.42
C GLU A 123 -10.49 20.15 8.34
N HIS A 124 -9.33 20.76 8.65
CA HIS A 124 -8.17 20.78 7.74
C HIS A 124 -7.65 19.36 7.45
N PHE A 125 -7.50 18.51 8.48
CA PHE A 125 -7.10 17.11 8.25
C PHE A 125 -8.13 16.33 7.44
N LEU A 126 -9.42 16.60 7.64
CA LEU A 126 -10.48 15.96 6.86
C LEU A 126 -10.44 16.40 5.38
N ASP A 127 -10.19 17.67 5.09
CA ASP A 127 -9.98 18.14 3.71
C ASP A 127 -8.78 17.45 3.05
N GLU A 128 -7.63 17.41 3.75
CA GLU A 128 -6.43 16.70 3.26
C GLU A 128 -6.72 15.21 2.99
N THR A 129 -7.51 14.58 3.85
CA THR A 129 -7.96 13.19 3.69
C THR A 129 -8.84 13.02 2.45
N PHE A 130 -9.76 13.95 2.16
CA PHE A 130 -10.58 13.90 0.95
C PHE A 130 -9.75 14.10 -0.32
N GLN A 131 -8.72 14.97 -0.29
CA GLN A 131 -7.80 15.08 -1.43
C GLN A 131 -7.05 13.77 -1.68
N LEU A 132 -6.61 13.08 -0.62
CA LEU A 132 -6.00 11.76 -0.75
C LEU A 132 -6.99 10.73 -1.29
N GLN A 133 -8.24 10.72 -0.83
CA GLN A 133 -9.29 9.83 -1.35
C GLN A 133 -9.49 10.02 -2.86
N ARG A 134 -9.59 11.28 -3.32
CA ARG A 134 -9.70 11.60 -4.76
C ARG A 134 -8.51 11.08 -5.55
N TYR A 135 -7.30 11.22 -5.01
CA TYR A 135 -6.09 10.72 -5.66
C TYR A 135 -6.01 9.18 -5.67
N ILE A 136 -6.49 8.50 -4.62
CA ILE A 136 -6.62 7.03 -4.59
C ILE A 136 -7.59 6.55 -5.67
N VAL A 137 -8.75 7.20 -5.81
CA VAL A 137 -9.74 6.88 -6.85
C VAL A 137 -9.15 7.07 -8.24
N ALA A 138 -8.50 8.21 -8.51
CA ALA A 138 -7.84 8.47 -9.79
C ALA A 138 -6.73 7.45 -10.09
N THR A 139 -5.98 7.03 -9.07
CA THR A 139 -4.94 6.01 -9.19
C THR A 139 -5.51 4.63 -9.51
N GLY A 140 -6.65 4.27 -8.91
CA GLY A 140 -7.38 3.04 -9.21
C GLY A 140 -7.95 3.03 -10.63
N GLN A 141 -8.54 4.15 -11.07
CA GLN A 141 -8.97 4.32 -12.46
C GLN A 141 -7.80 4.17 -13.43
N LYS A 142 -6.63 4.71 -13.10
CA LYS A 142 -5.43 4.55 -13.93
C LYS A 142 -4.96 3.10 -14.00
N LEU A 143 -5.05 2.36 -12.91
CA LEU A 143 -4.77 0.92 -12.91
C LEU A 143 -5.74 0.17 -13.83
N MET A 144 -7.04 0.47 -13.78
CA MET A 144 -8.03 -0.13 -14.67
C MET A 144 -7.77 0.22 -16.14
N GLU A 145 -7.36 1.45 -16.44
CA GLU A 145 -6.95 1.86 -17.79
C GLU A 145 -5.73 1.08 -18.28
N ILE A 146 -4.71 0.90 -17.43
CA ILE A 146 -3.54 0.07 -17.73
C ILE A 146 -4.02 -1.37 -17.98
N GLN A 147 -4.75 -1.97 -17.06
CA GLN A 147 -5.22 -3.35 -17.21
C GLN A 147 -6.11 -3.56 -18.44
N SER A 148 -7.01 -2.63 -18.76
CA SER A 148 -7.91 -2.73 -19.94
C SER A 148 -7.19 -2.55 -21.27
N LYS A 149 -6.22 -1.63 -21.37
CA LYS A 149 -5.35 -1.50 -22.55
C LYS A 149 -4.49 -2.73 -22.82
N ILE A 150 -4.38 -3.60 -21.82
CA ILE A 150 -3.48 -4.73 -21.77
C ILE A 150 -4.26 -6.07 -21.58
N ALA A 151 -5.60 -6.02 -21.50
CA ALA A 151 -6.46 -7.10 -21.01
C ALA A 151 -6.50 -8.39 -21.86
N SER A 152 -5.87 -8.42 -23.03
CA SER A 152 -5.59 -9.67 -23.74
C SER A 152 -4.09 -9.95 -23.91
N GLY A 153 -3.25 -8.91 -23.87
CA GLY A 153 -1.85 -9.01 -24.26
C GLY A 153 -0.88 -9.37 -23.13
N PHE A 154 -1.11 -9.03 -21.86
CA PHE A 154 -0.04 -9.25 -20.86
C PHE A 154 0.28 -10.71 -20.63
N VAL A 155 -0.74 -11.52 -20.35
CA VAL A 155 -0.56 -12.96 -20.11
C VAL A 155 -0.07 -13.61 -21.40
N GLU A 156 -0.64 -13.26 -22.55
CA GLU A 156 -0.24 -13.81 -23.85
C GLU A 156 1.19 -13.42 -24.26
N ILE A 157 1.59 -12.16 -24.04
CA ILE A 157 2.95 -11.66 -24.32
C ILE A 157 3.95 -12.25 -23.33
N LEU A 158 3.61 -12.34 -22.04
CA LEU A 158 4.50 -12.88 -21.01
C LEU A 158 4.68 -14.40 -21.17
N VAL A 159 3.58 -15.13 -21.37
CA VAL A 159 3.57 -16.58 -21.66
C VAL A 159 4.27 -16.83 -22.98
N GLY A 160 3.90 -16.12 -24.06
CA GLY A 160 4.55 -16.24 -25.37
C GLY A 160 6.06 -15.97 -25.28
N PHE A 161 6.46 -14.89 -24.61
CA PHE A 161 7.88 -14.59 -24.42
C PHE A 161 8.63 -15.65 -23.61
N ILE A 162 8.05 -16.18 -22.54
CA ILE A 162 8.70 -17.18 -21.68
C ILE A 162 8.69 -18.57 -22.33
N THR A 163 7.66 -18.92 -23.09
CA THR A 163 7.50 -20.25 -23.74
C THR A 163 8.23 -20.36 -25.08
N THR A 164 8.24 -19.31 -25.90
CA THR A 164 8.91 -19.32 -27.22
C THR A 164 10.44 -19.30 -27.10
N GLU A 165 10.98 -18.65 -26.07
CA GLU A 165 12.42 -18.43 -25.92
C GLU A 165 13.07 -19.39 -24.89
N SER A 166 12.31 -20.35 -24.33
CA SER A 166 12.81 -21.36 -23.38
C SER A 166 12.55 -22.78 -23.87
N SER A 167 13.34 -23.23 -24.86
CA SER A 167 13.28 -24.60 -25.41
C SER A 167 13.98 -25.66 -24.53
N ALA A 168 14.48 -25.29 -23.34
CA ALA A 168 15.03 -26.25 -22.39
C ALA A 168 14.80 -25.81 -20.94
N SER A 169 14.09 -26.64 -20.16
CA SER A 169 14.12 -26.72 -18.68
C SER A 169 13.15 -25.89 -17.80
N ILE A 170 12.01 -25.39 -18.29
CA ILE A 170 10.96 -24.85 -17.40
C ILE A 170 9.79 -25.83 -17.32
N SER A 171 9.96 -26.96 -16.63
CA SER A 171 8.86 -27.87 -16.31
C SER A 171 8.07 -27.49 -15.05
N SER A 172 8.20 -26.26 -14.52
CA SER A 172 7.48 -25.87 -13.29
C SER A 172 7.13 -24.39 -13.06
N PHE A 173 7.48 -23.43 -13.93
CA PHE A 173 7.08 -22.03 -13.72
C PHE A 173 5.72 -21.73 -14.37
N ASP A 174 4.70 -21.63 -13.53
CA ASP A 174 3.34 -21.26 -13.95
C ASP A 174 3.25 -19.74 -14.18
N THR A 175 3.52 -19.35 -15.42
CA THR A 175 3.55 -17.95 -15.88
C THR A 175 2.18 -17.28 -15.78
N GLU A 176 1.11 -18.04 -16.00
CA GLU A 176 -0.28 -17.58 -15.90
C GLU A 176 -0.62 -17.26 -14.45
N ARG A 177 -0.32 -18.17 -13.52
CA ARG A 177 -0.47 -17.89 -12.07
C ARG A 177 0.39 -16.72 -11.62
N PHE A 178 1.60 -16.57 -12.16
CA PHE A 178 2.45 -15.45 -11.80
C PHE A 178 1.86 -14.10 -12.26
N ALA A 179 1.32 -14.04 -13.47
CA ALA A 179 0.65 -12.85 -13.99
C ALA A 179 -0.61 -12.51 -13.19
N GLU A 180 -1.44 -13.51 -12.87
CA GLU A 180 -2.63 -13.33 -12.02
C GLU A 180 -2.25 -12.91 -10.60
N ASN A 181 -1.13 -13.40 -10.06
CA ASN A 181 -0.60 -12.94 -8.76
C ASN A 181 -0.17 -11.46 -8.78
N ILE A 182 0.42 -10.97 -9.87
CA ILE A 182 0.76 -9.53 -9.99
C ILE A 182 -0.53 -8.69 -10.01
N LYS A 183 -1.51 -9.13 -10.80
CA LYS A 183 -2.81 -8.46 -10.93
C LYS A 183 -3.56 -8.41 -9.60
N SER A 184 -3.65 -9.54 -8.88
CA SER A 184 -4.28 -9.60 -7.57
C SER A 184 -3.55 -8.71 -6.56
N LEU A 185 -2.22 -8.70 -6.57
CA LEU A 185 -1.43 -7.89 -5.66
C LEU A 185 -1.65 -6.38 -5.87
N PHE A 186 -1.81 -5.92 -7.12
CA PHE A 186 -2.22 -4.54 -7.41
C PHE A 186 -3.62 -4.21 -6.87
N GLN A 187 -4.59 -5.11 -7.04
CA GLN A 187 -5.95 -4.94 -6.52
C GLN A 187 -5.96 -4.89 -4.98
N GLU A 188 -5.16 -5.75 -4.34
CA GLU A 188 -5.01 -5.75 -2.88
C GLU A 188 -4.38 -4.47 -2.34
N VAL A 189 -3.40 -3.90 -3.05
CA VAL A 189 -2.82 -2.60 -2.70
C VAL A 189 -3.86 -1.48 -2.84
N GLN A 190 -4.58 -1.43 -3.97
CA GLN A 190 -5.67 -0.47 -4.19
C GLN A 190 -6.71 -0.54 -3.07
N ARG A 191 -7.20 -1.76 -2.78
CA ARG A 191 -8.20 -1.99 -1.73
C ARG A 191 -7.68 -1.60 -0.36
N GLY A 192 -6.43 -1.92 -0.05
CA GLY A 192 -5.81 -1.55 1.22
C GLY A 192 -5.76 -0.03 1.42
N LEU A 193 -5.43 0.74 0.38
CA LEU A 193 -5.45 2.21 0.45
C LEU A 193 -6.86 2.77 0.63
N GLU A 194 -7.86 2.23 -0.08
CA GLU A 194 -9.27 2.62 0.06
C GLU A 194 -9.83 2.35 1.46
N VAL A 195 -9.51 1.20 2.04
CA VAL A 195 -9.93 0.86 3.41
C VAL A 195 -9.29 1.83 4.41
N ARG A 196 -7.97 2.07 4.29
CA ARG A 196 -7.25 3.00 5.18
C ARG A 196 -7.83 4.40 5.13
N ILE A 197 -8.06 4.96 3.94
CA ILE A 197 -8.60 6.32 3.83
C ILE A 197 -10.03 6.39 4.36
N SER A 198 -10.87 5.37 4.11
CA SER A 198 -12.24 5.32 4.62
C SER A 198 -12.30 5.29 6.15
N ARG A 199 -11.36 4.54 6.76
CA ARG A 199 -11.20 4.50 8.23
C ARG A 199 -10.85 5.88 8.78
N ILE A 200 -9.86 6.55 8.20
CA ILE A 200 -9.43 7.89 8.62
C ILE A 200 -10.58 8.90 8.48
N ILE A 201 -11.32 8.87 7.37
CA ILE A 201 -12.51 9.71 7.16
C ILE A 201 -13.54 9.46 8.27
N GLY A 202 -13.82 8.20 8.59
CA GLY A 202 -14.76 7.82 9.64
C GLY A 202 -14.33 8.31 11.02
N ASP A 203 -13.06 8.16 11.36
CA ASP A 203 -12.50 8.58 12.66
C ASP A 203 -12.48 10.12 12.79
N LEU A 204 -12.10 10.85 11.73
CA LEU A 204 -12.15 12.33 11.65
C LEU A 204 -13.59 12.86 11.71
N GLY A 205 -14.47 12.36 10.84
CA GLY A 205 -15.86 12.78 10.77
C GLY A 205 -16.64 12.46 12.05
N GLY A 206 -16.39 11.30 12.65
CA GLY A 206 -16.98 10.91 13.92
C GLY A 206 -16.54 11.81 15.08
N THR A 207 -15.27 12.23 15.08
CA THR A 207 -14.75 13.17 16.08
C THR A 207 -15.38 14.56 15.92
N LEU A 208 -15.48 15.07 14.69
CA LEU A 208 -16.16 16.35 14.40
C LEU A 208 -17.63 16.33 14.82
N ALA A 209 -18.35 15.24 14.51
CA ALA A 209 -19.75 15.09 14.88
C ALA A 209 -19.95 15.12 16.40
N ARG A 210 -19.08 14.42 17.15
CA ARG A 210 -19.10 14.44 18.62
C ARG A 210 -18.88 15.84 19.18
N GLU A 211 -17.89 16.56 18.66
CA GLU A 211 -17.61 17.94 19.11
C GLU A 211 -18.79 18.88 18.83
N GLY A 212 -19.40 18.76 17.65
CA GLY A 212 -20.60 19.51 17.29
C GLY A 212 -21.77 19.28 18.26
N MET A 213 -22.00 18.03 18.69
CA MET A 213 -23.04 17.69 19.66
C MET A 213 -22.75 18.24 21.07
N ILE A 214 -21.49 18.24 21.51
CA ILE A 214 -21.10 18.77 22.83
C ILE A 214 -21.38 20.27 22.89
N HIS A 215 -21.00 21.03 21.85
CA HIS A 215 -21.28 22.46 21.80
C HIS A 215 -22.77 22.80 21.70
N LEU A 216 -23.57 21.97 21.04
CA LEU A 216 -25.02 22.15 21.00
C LEU A 216 -25.64 21.96 22.40
N LYS A 217 -25.20 20.94 23.15
CA LYS A 217 -25.70 20.65 24.51
C LYS A 217 -25.32 21.72 25.54
N GLN A 218 -24.19 22.41 25.38
CA GLN A 218 -23.77 23.51 26.26
C GLN A 218 -24.54 24.82 26.02
N ARG A 219 -25.27 24.92 24.90
CA ARG A 219 -26.00 26.12 24.49
C ARG A 219 -27.50 26.07 24.82
N ILE A 220 -27.98 24.91 25.28
CA ILE A 220 -29.36 24.63 25.72
C ILE A 220 -29.35 24.61 27.25
#